data_AF-A0A4Y1ZR83-F1
#
_entry.id   AF-A0A4Y1ZR83-F1
#
_cell.length_a   1.000
_cell.length_b   1.000
_cell.length_c   1.000
_cell.angle_alpha   90.00
_cell.angle_beta   90.00
_cell.angle_gamma   90.00
#
_symmetry.space_group_name_H-M   'P 1'
#
loop_
_entity.id
_entity.type
_entity.pdbx_description
1 polymer ?
#
loop_
_entity_poly.entity_id
_entity_poly.type
_entity_poly.pdbx_seq_one_letter_code
_entity_poly.pdbx_strand_id
1 'polypeptide(L)'
;MLPMWFPIINKRMANDSLGGKSNTMIGSSNSVQELGVIPCAIWWLFRAINEHKHRTGARFSVRVSAVEVSGKVEELRDLLADYAAGTEGSGSAPGVYLRDDPVFGSQLMNQSELRAPTAERAAFLLDA
;
A
#
# COMPACT_ATOMS: atom_id res chain seq x y z
N MET A 1 -7.15 -22.57 -1.56
CA MET A 1 -6.23 -21.46 -1.21
C MET A 1 -6.64 -20.28 -2.09
N LEU A 2 -7.49 -19.39 -1.59
CA LEU A 2 -7.99 -18.24 -2.35
C LEU A 2 -7.08 -17.02 -2.09
N PRO A 3 -6.64 -16.29 -3.12
CA PRO A 3 -5.96 -15.02 -2.92
C PRO A 3 -7.00 -13.99 -2.48
N MET A 4 -6.84 -13.48 -1.27
CA MET A 4 -7.63 -12.35 -0.75
C MET A 4 -7.07 -11.08 -1.40
N TRP A 5 -7.63 -10.70 -2.55
CA TRP A 5 -7.38 -9.40 -3.15
C TRP A 5 -8.16 -8.35 -2.36
N PHE A 6 -7.44 -7.49 -1.63
CA PHE A 6 -8.00 -6.23 -1.15
C PHE A 6 -8.07 -5.27 -2.35
N PRO A 7 -9.20 -4.55 -2.54
CA PRO A 7 -9.32 -3.61 -3.63
C PRO A 7 -8.28 -2.49 -3.49
N ILE A 8 -7.53 -2.28 -4.56
CA ILE A 8 -6.64 -1.14 -4.78
C ILE A 8 -7.49 0.12 -4.61
N ILE A 9 -7.21 0.91 -3.56
CA ILE A 9 -7.84 2.22 -3.38
C ILE A 9 -7.31 3.12 -4.50
N ASN A 10 -8.19 3.42 -5.45
CA ASN A 10 -7.91 4.21 -6.63
C ASN A 10 -7.53 5.65 -6.23
N LYS A 11 -6.31 6.09 -6.57
CA LYS A 11 -5.75 7.42 -6.23
C LYS A 11 -6.41 8.59 -6.98
N ARG A 12 -7.43 8.33 -7.80
CA ARG A 12 -8.22 9.35 -8.54
C ARG A 12 -8.96 10.37 -7.67
N MET A 13 -8.96 10.19 -6.35
CA MET A 13 -9.61 11.05 -5.37
C MET A 13 -8.80 12.30 -4.95
N ALA A 14 -7.61 12.53 -5.52
CA ALA A 14 -6.73 13.62 -5.11
C ALA A 14 -7.01 14.98 -5.77
N ASN A 15 -7.85 15.07 -6.81
CA ASN A 15 -7.98 16.32 -7.59
C ASN A 15 -9.39 16.92 -7.69
N ASP A 16 -10.31 16.51 -6.81
CA ASP A 16 -11.57 17.22 -6.59
C ASP A 16 -11.49 18.02 -5.29
N SER A 17 -11.56 19.34 -5.42
CA SER A 17 -11.52 20.42 -4.44
C SER A 17 -12.65 20.40 -3.39
N LEU A 18 -12.88 19.25 -2.73
CA LEU A 18 -13.65 19.11 -1.50
C LEU A 18 -12.79 18.42 -0.43
N GLY A 19 -12.29 19.23 0.51
CA GLY A 19 -11.30 18.90 1.54
C GLY A 19 -11.79 17.98 2.64
N GLY A 20 -11.92 16.69 2.32
CA GLY A 20 -12.21 15.64 3.31
C GLY A 20 -11.59 14.29 2.98
N LYS A 21 -11.24 14.02 1.72
CA LYS A 21 -10.82 12.69 1.25
C LYS A 21 -9.54 12.19 1.93
N SER A 22 -8.48 13.00 1.93
CA SER A 22 -7.24 12.65 2.64
C SER A 22 -7.43 12.56 4.15
N ASN A 23 -8.30 13.40 4.73
CA ASN A 23 -8.63 13.36 6.16
C ASN A 23 -9.40 12.06 6.50
N THR A 24 -10.34 11.63 5.67
CA THR A 24 -11.01 10.34 5.89
C THR A 24 -10.06 9.15 5.74
N MET A 25 -9.15 9.18 4.74
CA MET A 25 -8.29 8.02 4.45
C MET A 25 -7.08 7.93 5.39
N ILE A 26 -6.41 9.04 5.70
CA ILE A 26 -5.21 9.09 6.53
C ILE A 26 -5.53 9.63 7.92
N GLY A 27 -6.34 10.69 7.99
CA GLY A 27 -6.70 11.33 9.25
C GLY A 27 -5.62 12.25 9.80
N SER A 28 -5.63 12.43 11.11
CA SER A 28 -4.69 13.22 11.89
C SER A 28 -4.10 12.36 13.02
N SER A 29 -2.82 12.55 13.30
CA SER A 29 -2.10 11.82 14.35
C SER A 29 -2.33 12.41 15.76
N ASN A 30 -3.13 13.47 15.88
CA ASN A 30 -3.33 14.18 17.15
C ASN A 30 -4.13 13.35 18.17
N SER A 31 -5.04 12.49 17.71
CA SER A 31 -5.85 11.62 18.56
C SER A 31 -6.21 10.32 17.86
N VAL A 32 -6.47 9.26 18.63
CA VAL A 32 -6.90 7.95 18.09
C VAL A 32 -8.26 8.05 17.37
N GLN A 33 -9.11 9.01 17.78
CA GLN A 33 -10.41 9.26 17.14
C GLN A 33 -10.31 9.98 15.79
N GLU A 34 -9.16 10.60 15.52
CA GLU A 34 -8.88 11.29 14.26
C GLU A 34 -8.10 10.44 13.25
N LEU A 35 -7.75 9.19 13.60
CA LEU A 35 -7.09 8.28 12.68
C LEU A 35 -8.01 7.93 11.51
N GLY A 36 -7.48 8.02 10.29
CA GLY A 36 -8.20 7.68 9.08
C GLY A 36 -8.36 6.17 8.90
N VAL A 37 -9.03 5.80 7.82
CA VAL A 37 -9.33 4.42 7.46
C VAL A 37 -8.06 3.57 7.31
N ILE A 38 -7.00 4.09 6.68
CA ILE A 38 -5.79 3.33 6.38
C ILE A 38 -5.00 2.96 7.64
N PRO A 39 -4.60 3.90 8.54
CA PRO A 39 -3.89 3.53 9.77
C PRO A 39 -4.73 2.61 10.66
N CYS A 40 -6.06 2.80 10.70
CA CYS A 40 -6.98 1.87 11.38
C CYS A 40 -6.94 0.46 10.78
N ALA A 41 -6.99 0.33 9.45
CA ALA A 41 -6.96 -0.95 8.75
C ALA A 41 -5.63 -1.69 8.99
N ILE A 42 -4.50 -0.97 9.02
CA ILE A 42 -3.19 -1.54 9.37
C ILE A 42 -3.25 -2.16 10.76
N TRP A 43 -3.74 -1.42 11.76
CA TRP A 43 -3.83 -1.93 13.14
C TRP A 43 -4.68 -3.21 13.23
N TRP A 44 -5.87 -3.20 12.62
CA TRP A 44 -6.76 -4.36 12.61
C TRP A 44 -6.16 -5.56 11.90
N LEU A 45 -5.48 -5.36 10.77
CA LEU A 45 -4.81 -6.41 10.02
C LEU A 45 -3.75 -7.11 10.89
N PHE A 46 -2.86 -6.34 11.51
CA PHE A 46 -1.80 -6.92 12.35
C PHE A 46 -2.35 -7.57 13.61
N ARG A 47 -3.40 -7.00 14.22
CA ARG A 47 -4.12 -7.65 15.33
C ARG A 47 -4.68 -9.01 14.90
N ALA A 48 -5.39 -9.08 13.79
CA ALA A 48 -5.99 -10.31 13.27
C ALA A 48 -4.93 -11.36 12.90
N ILE A 49 -3.83 -10.93 12.27
CA ILE A 49 -2.68 -11.80 11.96
C ILE A 49 -2.09 -12.37 13.25
N ASN A 50 -1.87 -11.54 14.27
CA ASN A 50 -1.30 -12.00 15.54
C ASN A 50 -2.24 -12.98 16.24
N GLU A 51 -3.54 -12.71 16.30
CA GLU A 51 -4.51 -13.63 16.86
C GLU A 51 -4.51 -14.98 16.13
N HIS A 52 -4.48 -14.96 14.78
CA HIS A 52 -4.45 -16.17 13.98
C HIS A 52 -3.14 -16.95 14.15
N LYS A 53 -1.99 -16.27 14.24
CA LYS A 53 -0.68 -16.86 14.55
C LYS A 53 -0.72 -17.60 15.88
N HIS A 54 -1.25 -16.97 16.93
CA HIS A 54 -1.34 -17.59 18.26
C HIS A 54 -2.27 -18.82 18.26
N ARG A 55 -3.37 -18.77 17.52
CA ARG A 55 -4.35 -19.88 17.48
C ARG A 55 -3.91 -21.07 16.63
N THR A 56 -3.18 -20.84 15.54
CA THR A 56 -2.95 -21.88 14.50
C THR A 56 -1.48 -22.19 14.24
N GLY A 57 -0.55 -21.36 14.71
CA GLY A 57 0.88 -21.45 14.36
C GLY A 57 1.18 -21.05 12.91
N ALA A 58 0.21 -20.53 12.15
CA ALA A 58 0.44 -20.12 10.77
C ALA A 58 1.48 -19.01 10.64
N ARG A 59 2.23 -19.01 9.54
CA ARG A 59 3.24 -17.99 9.23
C ARG A 59 2.66 -16.99 8.24
N PHE A 60 2.74 -15.70 8.57
CA PHE A 60 2.29 -14.61 7.70
C PHE A 60 3.46 -13.71 7.33
N SER A 61 3.39 -13.16 6.11
CA SER A 61 4.28 -12.10 5.63
C SER A 61 3.42 -11.00 5.03
N VAL A 62 3.58 -9.78 5.52
CA VAL A 62 2.90 -8.60 4.99
C VAL A 62 3.89 -7.82 4.13
N ARG A 63 3.43 -7.33 2.98
CA ARG A 63 4.19 -6.46 2.07
C ARG A 63 3.38 -5.21 1.76
N VAL A 64 4.06 -4.11 1.47
CA VAL A 64 3.48 -2.81 1.17
C VAL A 64 4.04 -2.31 -0.16
N SER A 65 3.15 -1.81 -1.01
CA SER A 65 3.43 -1.13 -2.27
C SER A 65 2.56 0.12 -2.33
N ALA A 66 3.09 1.23 -2.84
CA ALA A 66 2.31 2.45 -3.06
C ALA A 66 2.70 3.10 -4.38
N VAL A 67 1.71 3.33 -5.23
CA VAL A 67 1.89 3.92 -6.57
C VAL A 67 0.94 5.09 -6.73
N GLU A 68 1.47 6.17 -7.28
CA GLU A 68 0.73 7.34 -7.70
C GLU A 68 0.38 7.28 -9.17
N VAL A 69 -0.84 7.70 -9.49
CA VAL A 69 -1.25 8.03 -10.86
C VAL A 69 -1.44 9.54 -10.89
N SER A 70 -0.74 10.22 -11.79
CA SER A 70 -0.78 11.69 -11.87
C SER A 70 -0.88 12.20 -13.31
N GLY A 71 -1.31 13.46 -13.45
CA GLY A 71 -1.40 14.14 -14.75
C GLY A 71 -2.54 13.65 -15.64
N LYS A 72 -2.69 14.32 -16.80
CA LYS A 72 -3.72 13.99 -17.81
C LYS A 72 -3.38 12.71 -18.60
N VAL A 73 -2.12 12.31 -18.57
CA VAL A 73 -1.60 11.14 -19.29
C VAL A 73 -1.51 9.91 -18.36
N GLU A 74 -2.04 10.01 -17.13
CA GLU A 74 -2.05 8.93 -16.14
C GLU A 74 -0.66 8.32 -15.90
N GLU A 75 0.33 9.20 -15.69
CA GLU A 75 1.71 8.78 -15.41
C GLU A 75 1.79 8.06 -14.07
N LEU A 76 2.48 6.92 -14.07
CA LEU A 76 2.66 6.08 -12.89
C LEU A 76 3.98 6.39 -12.22
N ARG A 77 3.92 6.63 -10.91
CA ARG A 77 5.10 6.87 -10.07
C ARG A 77 5.07 5.96 -8.85
N ASP A 78 6.14 5.22 -8.66
CA ASP A 78 6.36 4.48 -7.42
C ASP A 78 6.69 5.45 -6.28
N LEU A 79 5.93 5.40 -5.20
CA LEU A 79 6.15 6.23 -4.00
C LEU A 79 7.15 5.58 -3.04
N LEU A 80 7.39 4.26 -3.17
CA LEU A 80 8.27 3.51 -2.28
C LEU A 80 9.62 3.16 -2.91
N ALA A 81 9.90 3.65 -4.12
CA ALA A 81 11.14 3.37 -4.85
C ALA A 81 12.39 3.70 -4.03
N ASP A 82 12.42 4.85 -3.37
CA ASP A 82 13.57 5.28 -2.56
C ASP A 82 13.79 4.38 -1.34
N TYR A 83 12.72 3.79 -0.81
CA TYR A 83 12.77 2.84 0.30
C TYR A 83 13.18 1.44 -0.16
N ALA A 84 12.98 1.10 -1.44
CA ALA A 84 13.42 -0.16 -2.04
C ALA A 84 14.90 -0.14 -2.45
N ALA A 85 15.40 1.00 -2.93
CA ALA A 85 16.77 1.18 -3.39
C ALA A 85 17.85 0.91 -2.31
N GLY A 86 17.50 0.98 -1.02
CA GLY A 86 18.38 0.62 0.10
C GLY A 86 18.54 -0.88 0.35
N THR A 87 17.87 -1.73 -0.43
CA THR A 87 18.00 -3.20 -0.37
C THR A 87 18.92 -3.63 -1.51
N GLU A 88 20.14 -4.06 -1.17
CA GLU A 88 21.24 -4.36 -2.09
C GLU A 88 20.78 -5.11 -3.37
N GLY A 89 21.08 -4.53 -4.56
CA GLY A 89 21.29 -5.30 -5.77
C GLY A 89 20.21 -5.32 -6.86
N SER A 90 19.35 -4.31 -7.02
CA SER A 90 18.51 -4.20 -8.24
C SER A 90 18.94 -3.03 -9.12
N GLY A 91 19.81 -3.32 -10.08
CA GLY A 91 20.13 -2.40 -11.17
C GLY A 91 18.91 -2.11 -12.03
N SER A 92 18.72 -0.84 -12.39
CA SER A 92 17.85 -0.31 -13.46
C SER A 92 16.60 -1.16 -13.75
N ALA A 93 15.75 -1.36 -12.75
CA ALA A 93 14.41 -1.87 -13.02
C ALA A 93 13.66 -0.81 -13.86
N PRO A 94 12.98 -1.19 -14.96
CA PRO A 94 12.15 -0.27 -15.73
C PRO A 94 11.13 0.39 -14.79
N GLY A 95 10.85 1.69 -14.97
CA GLY A 95 9.85 2.40 -14.19
C GLY A 95 8.49 1.68 -14.20
N VAL A 96 7.66 1.92 -13.18
CA VAL A 96 6.35 1.27 -13.01
C VAL A 96 5.47 1.45 -14.26
N TYR A 97 4.82 0.38 -14.71
CA TYR A 97 3.95 0.39 -15.88
C TYR A 97 2.77 -0.57 -15.73
N LEU A 98 1.71 -0.35 -16.54
CA LEU A 98 0.60 -1.28 -16.67
C LEU A 98 0.83 -2.24 -17.83
N ARG A 99 0.55 -3.51 -17.61
CA ARG A 99 0.55 -4.56 -18.62
C ARG A 99 -0.84 -5.17 -18.72
N ASP A 100 -1.41 -5.19 -19.91
CA ASP A 100 -2.69 -5.85 -20.13
C ASP A 100 -2.52 -7.36 -20.27
N ASP A 101 -3.22 -8.11 -19.41
CA ASP A 101 -3.34 -9.56 -19.48
C ASP A 101 -4.76 -9.95 -19.93
N PRO A 102 -4.91 -10.78 -20.98
CA PRO A 102 -6.22 -11.13 -21.53
C PRO A 102 -7.10 -11.97 -20.59
N VAL A 103 -6.54 -12.56 -19.53
CA VAL A 103 -7.27 -13.38 -18.55
C VAL A 103 -7.53 -12.60 -17.27
N PHE A 104 -6.54 -11.82 -16.81
CA PHE A 104 -6.54 -11.16 -15.51
C PHE A 104 -6.74 -9.63 -15.57
N GLY A 105 -6.86 -9.05 -16.76
CA GLY A 105 -6.97 -7.61 -16.97
C GLY A 105 -5.63 -6.87 -16.82
N SER A 106 -5.69 -5.55 -16.66
CA SER A 106 -4.50 -4.70 -16.51
C SER A 106 -3.80 -4.97 -15.17
N GLN A 107 -2.51 -5.29 -15.22
CA GLN A 107 -1.66 -5.57 -14.07
C GLN A 107 -0.56 -4.52 -13.91
N LEU A 108 -0.31 -4.10 -12.67
CA LEU A 108 0.75 -3.15 -12.32
C LEU A 108 2.09 -3.88 -12.14
N MET A 109 3.09 -3.50 -12.92
CA MET A 109 4.40 -4.15 -12.97
C MET A 109 5.49 -3.26 -12.37
N ASN A 110 6.55 -3.88 -11.86
CA ASN A 110 7.77 -3.24 -11.34
C ASN A 110 7.56 -2.26 -10.15
N GLN A 111 6.43 -2.37 -9.46
CA GLN A 111 6.21 -1.63 -8.21
C GLN A 111 7.10 -2.18 -7.08
N SER A 112 7.58 -1.29 -6.23
CA SER A 112 8.30 -1.67 -5.02
C SER A 112 7.37 -2.40 -4.05
N GLU A 113 7.79 -3.59 -3.62
CA GLU A 113 7.10 -4.37 -2.57
C GLU A 113 8.02 -4.55 -1.37
N LEU A 114 7.79 -3.75 -0.32
CA LEU A 114 8.60 -3.75 0.89
C LEU A 114 7.99 -4.63 1.97
N ARG A 115 8.81 -5.41 2.67
CA ARG A 115 8.34 -6.20 3.82
C ARG A 115 8.00 -5.28 4.99
N ALA A 116 6.82 -5.49 5.56
CA ALA A 116 6.37 -4.84 6.78
C ALA A 116 6.05 -5.90 7.84
N PRO A 117 7.02 -6.30 8.68
CA PRO A 117 6.79 -7.35 9.68
C PRO A 117 5.92 -6.89 10.86
N THR A 118 5.75 -5.57 11.05
CA THR A 118 4.97 -4.98 12.14
C THR A 118 4.04 -3.86 11.63
N ALA A 119 3.04 -3.51 12.43
CA ALA A 119 2.09 -2.43 12.12
C ALA A 119 2.81 -1.07 11.99
N GLU A 120 3.81 -0.84 12.83
CA GLU A 120 4.60 0.40 12.84
C GLU A 120 5.42 0.53 11.55
N ARG A 121 5.99 -0.57 11.04
CA ARG A 121 6.71 -0.52 9.76
C ARG A 121 5.75 -0.29 8.59
N ALA A 122 4.55 -0.85 8.63
CA ALA A 122 3.54 -0.59 7.60
C ALA A 122 3.04 0.87 7.64
N ALA A 123 2.82 1.42 8.83
CA ALA A 123 2.43 2.82 9.02
C ALA A 123 3.55 3.78 8.57
N PHE A 124 4.81 3.48 8.90
CA PHE A 124 5.96 4.26 8.42
C PHE A 124 6.01 4.34 6.88
N LEU A 125 5.68 3.24 6.19
CA LEU A 125 5.64 3.22 4.72
C LEU A 125 4.41 3.92 4.13
N LEU A 126 3.41 4.25 4.95
CA LEU A 126 2.26 5.06 4.53
C LEU A 126 2.60 6.55 4.51
N ASP A 127 3.48 7.01 5.41
CA ASP A 127 3.94 8.39 5.51
C ASP A 127 5.05 8.74 4.48
N ALA A 128 5.39 7.77 3.63
CA ALA A 128 6.50 7.82 2.67
C ALA A 128 6.34 8.84 1.54
#